data_AF-A0A0S9Q2L8-F1
#
_entry.id   AF-A0A0S9Q2L8-F1
#
_cell.length_a   1.000
_cell.length_b   1.000
_cell.length_c   1.000
_cell.angle_alpha   90.00
_cell.angle_beta   90.00
_cell.angle_gamma   90.00
#
_symmetry.space_group_name_H-M   'P 1'
#
loop_
_entity.id
_entity.type
_entity.pdbx_description
1 polymer ?
#
loop_
_entity_poly.entity_id
_entity_poly.type
_entity_poly.pdbx_seq_one_letter_code
_entity_poly.pdbx_strand_id
1 'polypeptide(L)'
;MAPLAAWWVVVLGGVAALVVALLDVVPADERLLSGIGSVAVTSAYTWALVARAGGRPLLFGALALLLGVGVLVLDEDWLRTGAAVMTCAVASVLGVMVTVPAQRFVQAARECALAVLVAAGGALAMLGFEPVIAQVRFEYTVFGLSLLAAFALVHRLGAGLHGLGRRGLVGVLGGGLLLALTLAYAELLRRYGPGDAVDSVLDGVRWTRETLGAFPRPIETVLGVPALAWGCHMRARRRQGWWICAFGVAATAPVTTALMNPATSLLEAGLSVGYGLVVGLVIGFVVIRVDLALTGPRGSRARRAEAEAAVRPEPPRASALQ
;
A
#
# COMPACT_ATOMS: atom_id res chain seq x y z
N MET A 1 25.24 3.98 -7.43
CA MET A 1 24.43 4.49 -8.56
C MET A 1 24.06 3.40 -9.57
N ALA A 2 25.02 2.59 -10.06
CA ALA A 2 24.75 1.44 -10.94
C ALA A 2 23.59 0.50 -10.51
N PRO A 3 23.45 0.08 -9.22
CA PRO A 3 22.37 -0.82 -8.83
C PRO A 3 20.96 -0.17 -8.90
N LEU A 4 20.86 1.15 -8.70
CA LEU A 4 19.58 1.86 -8.77
C LEU A 4 19.12 2.05 -10.23
N ALA A 5 20.05 2.33 -11.14
CA ALA A 5 19.76 2.43 -12.56
C ALA A 5 19.28 1.07 -13.11
N ALA A 6 20.00 -0.01 -12.79
CA ALA A 6 19.60 -1.36 -13.16
C ALA A 6 18.21 -1.72 -12.60
N TRP A 7 17.93 -1.35 -11.34
CA TRP A 7 16.62 -1.56 -10.74
C TRP A 7 15.49 -0.84 -11.50
N TRP A 8 15.68 0.43 -11.86
CA TRP A 8 14.70 1.18 -12.64
C TRP A 8 14.49 0.58 -14.02
N VAL A 9 15.55 0.12 -14.69
CA VAL A 9 15.45 -0.57 -15.98
C VAL A 9 14.61 -1.85 -15.85
N VAL A 10 14.85 -2.66 -14.81
CA VAL A 10 14.08 -3.89 -14.58
C VAL A 10 12.61 -3.59 -14.27
N VAL A 11 12.33 -2.60 -13.42
CA VAL A 11 10.94 -2.23 -13.07
C VAL A 11 10.21 -1.65 -14.28
N LEU A 12 10.80 -0.67 -14.97
CA LEU A 12 10.17 -0.04 -16.12
C LEU A 12 10.02 -1.01 -17.28
N GLY A 13 11.02 -1.85 -17.53
CA GLY A 13 10.94 -2.92 -18.54
C GLY A 13 9.86 -3.95 -18.22
N GLY A 14 9.79 -4.41 -16.96
CA GLY A 14 8.76 -5.34 -16.51
C GLY A 14 7.35 -4.75 -16.56
N VAL A 15 7.18 -3.50 -16.12
CA VAL A 15 5.89 -2.80 -16.22
C VAL A 15 5.50 -2.57 -17.68
N ALA A 16 6.44 -2.19 -18.55
CA ALA A 16 6.18 -2.03 -19.98
C ALA A 16 5.73 -3.35 -20.61
N ALA A 17 6.39 -4.47 -20.30
CA ALA A 17 5.98 -5.80 -20.75
C ALA A 17 4.55 -6.15 -20.31
N LEU A 18 4.20 -5.85 -19.04
CA LEU A 18 2.85 -6.06 -18.51
C LEU A 18 1.80 -5.17 -19.19
N VAL A 19 2.12 -3.90 -19.47
CA VAL A 19 1.21 -2.98 -20.17
C VAL A 19 1.01 -3.42 -21.62
N VAL A 20 2.06 -3.87 -22.30
CA VAL A 20 1.97 -4.40 -23.67
C VAL A 20 1.08 -5.64 -23.71
N ALA A 21 1.25 -6.56 -22.76
CA ALA A 21 0.38 -7.74 -22.64
C ALA A 21 -1.07 -7.36 -22.31
N LEU A 22 -1.28 -6.39 -21.41
CA LEU A 22 -2.62 -5.92 -21.03
C LEU A 22 -3.39 -5.26 -22.18
N LEU A 23 -2.68 -4.59 -23.08
CA LEU A 23 -3.26 -3.87 -24.22
C LEU A 23 -3.41 -4.73 -25.48
N ASP A 24 -3.04 -6.02 -25.42
CA ASP A 24 -3.14 -6.96 -26.54
C ASP A 24 -2.46 -6.42 -27.82
N VAL A 25 -1.29 -5.79 -27.66
CA VAL A 25 -0.58 -5.09 -28.75
C VAL A 25 0.30 -6.03 -29.57
N VAL A 26 0.67 -7.20 -29.02
CA VAL A 26 1.63 -8.13 -29.63
C VAL A 26 1.01 -9.52 -29.79
N PRO A 27 0.90 -10.06 -31.02
CA PRO A 27 0.22 -11.33 -31.30
C PRO A 27 0.99 -12.60 -30.92
N ALA A 28 2.10 -12.50 -30.16
CA ALA A 28 2.97 -13.63 -29.81
C ALA A 28 3.05 -13.81 -28.29
N ASP A 29 2.71 -15.02 -27.83
CA ASP A 29 2.93 -15.59 -26.49
C ASP A 29 2.78 -14.60 -25.32
N GLU A 30 1.65 -13.89 -25.28
CA GLU A 30 1.29 -12.88 -24.26
C GLU A 30 1.45 -13.40 -22.83
N ARG A 31 1.19 -14.70 -22.62
CA ARG A 31 1.32 -15.39 -21.34
C ARG A 31 2.76 -15.46 -20.86
N LEU A 32 3.73 -15.64 -21.76
CA LEU A 32 5.15 -15.66 -21.42
C LEU A 32 5.64 -14.24 -21.13
N LEU A 33 5.24 -13.26 -21.93
CA LEU A 33 5.63 -11.86 -21.75
C LEU A 33 5.11 -11.29 -20.42
N SER A 34 3.83 -11.54 -20.11
CA SER A 34 3.20 -11.13 -18.86
C SER A 34 3.85 -11.82 -17.65
N GLY A 35 4.10 -13.13 -17.73
CA GLY A 35 4.81 -13.88 -16.70
C GLY A 35 6.22 -13.34 -16.41
N ILE A 36 7.02 -13.08 -17.46
CA ILE A 36 8.37 -12.50 -17.31
C ILE A 36 8.29 -11.12 -16.66
N GLY A 37 7.36 -10.28 -17.10
CA GLY A 37 7.12 -8.96 -16.51
C GLY A 37 6.77 -9.04 -15.03
N SER A 38 5.86 -9.95 -14.67
CA SER A 38 5.45 -10.23 -13.29
C SER A 38 6.60 -10.66 -12.40
N VAL A 39 7.43 -11.61 -12.86
CA VAL A 39 8.60 -12.08 -12.12
C VAL A 39 9.63 -10.97 -11.96
N ALA A 40 9.89 -10.19 -13.01
CA ALA A 40 10.83 -9.07 -12.97
C ALA A 40 10.42 -8.00 -11.94
N VAL A 41 9.16 -7.55 -11.98
CA VAL A 41 8.64 -6.55 -11.04
C VAL A 41 8.62 -7.09 -9.61
N THR A 42 8.14 -8.33 -9.41
CA THR A 42 8.08 -8.96 -8.07
C THR A 42 9.47 -9.09 -7.45
N SER A 43 10.46 -9.52 -8.24
CA SER A 43 11.84 -9.68 -7.78
C SER A 43 12.47 -8.32 -7.45
N ALA A 44 12.26 -7.32 -8.31
CA ALA A 44 12.73 -5.96 -8.09
C ALA A 44 12.09 -5.31 -6.86
N TYR A 45 10.79 -5.51 -6.63
CA TYR A 45 10.09 -4.97 -5.47
C TYR A 45 10.54 -5.66 -4.19
N THR A 46 10.76 -6.98 -4.22
CA THR A 46 11.32 -7.73 -3.10
C THR A 46 12.71 -7.23 -2.75
N TRP A 47 13.57 -7.04 -3.76
CA TRP A 47 14.90 -6.44 -3.59
C TRP A 47 14.80 -5.06 -2.93
N ALA A 48 13.93 -4.18 -3.42
CA ALA A 48 13.76 -2.81 -2.92
C ALA A 48 13.27 -2.78 -1.48
N LEU A 49 12.30 -3.62 -1.14
CA LEU A 49 11.75 -3.73 0.21
C LEU A 49 12.83 -4.15 1.20
N VAL A 50 13.61 -5.18 0.85
CA VAL A 50 14.69 -5.68 1.70
C VAL A 50 15.83 -4.67 1.80
N ALA A 51 16.17 -3.97 0.71
CA ALA A 51 17.17 -2.90 0.72
C ALA A 51 16.76 -1.76 1.66
N ARG A 52 15.49 -1.32 1.57
CA ARG A 52 14.94 -0.27 2.44
C ARG A 52 14.91 -0.69 3.90
N ALA A 53 14.64 -1.96 4.16
CA ALA A 53 14.61 -2.53 5.50
C ALA A 53 16.02 -2.84 6.10
N GLY A 54 17.10 -2.62 5.33
CA GLY A 54 18.47 -2.89 5.73
C GLY A 54 18.85 -4.37 5.81
N GLY A 55 18.22 -5.21 4.97
CA GLY A 55 18.50 -6.65 4.88
C GLY A 55 19.55 -7.01 3.81
N ARG A 56 19.46 -8.24 3.28
CA ARG A 56 20.32 -8.75 2.20
C ARG A 56 19.56 -8.75 0.86
N PRO A 57 19.45 -7.61 0.15
CA PRO A 57 18.52 -7.47 -0.97
C PRO A 57 18.85 -8.37 -2.16
N LEU A 58 20.13 -8.65 -2.42
CA LEU A 58 20.53 -9.58 -3.48
C LEU A 58 20.04 -11.01 -3.24
N LEU A 59 20.12 -11.50 -2.00
CA LEU A 59 19.68 -12.86 -1.65
C LEU A 59 18.17 -13.01 -1.82
N PHE A 60 17.38 -12.09 -1.25
CA PHE A 60 15.93 -12.18 -1.30
C PHE A 60 15.35 -11.81 -2.67
N GLY A 61 15.99 -10.88 -3.39
CA GLY A 61 15.63 -10.59 -4.79
C GLY A 61 15.92 -11.78 -5.72
N ALA A 62 17.07 -12.44 -5.56
CA ALA A 62 17.40 -13.65 -6.32
C ALA A 62 16.48 -14.82 -5.95
N LEU A 63 16.13 -14.98 -4.66
CA LEU A 63 15.17 -16.00 -4.24
C LEU A 63 13.78 -15.75 -4.85
N ALA A 64 13.31 -14.50 -4.84
CA ALA A 64 12.04 -14.13 -5.49
C ALA A 64 12.07 -14.42 -7.00
N LEU A 65 13.20 -14.16 -7.66
CA LEU A 65 13.41 -14.49 -9.07
C LEU A 65 13.33 -15.98 -9.31
N LEU A 66 14.06 -16.78 -8.53
CA LEU A 66 14.07 -18.25 -8.65
C LEU A 66 12.69 -18.86 -8.41
N LEU A 67 11.99 -18.40 -7.36
CA LEU A 67 10.63 -18.85 -7.07
C LEU A 67 9.65 -18.43 -8.17
N GLY A 68 9.75 -17.19 -8.67
CA GLY A 68 8.92 -16.70 -9.77
C GLY A 68 9.14 -17.48 -11.06
N VAL A 69 10.40 -17.76 -11.42
CA VAL A 69 10.71 -18.63 -12.56
C VAL A 69 10.17 -20.04 -12.33
N GLY A 70 10.32 -20.59 -11.13
CA GLY A 70 9.76 -21.90 -10.77
C GLY A 70 8.24 -21.96 -10.95
N VAL A 71 7.52 -20.90 -10.58
CA VAL A 71 6.07 -20.77 -10.80
C VAL A 71 5.72 -20.82 -12.28
N LEU A 72 6.48 -20.11 -13.13
CA LEU A 72 6.23 -20.12 -14.58
C LEU A 72 6.59 -21.45 -15.24
N VAL A 73 7.64 -22.13 -14.77
CA VAL A 73 8.09 -23.42 -15.33
C VAL A 73 7.17 -24.57 -14.92
N LEU A 74 6.69 -24.58 -13.68
CA LEU A 74 5.79 -25.63 -13.19
C LEU A 74 4.35 -25.43 -13.68
N ASP A 75 3.96 -24.19 -13.99
CA ASP A 75 2.65 -23.82 -14.54
C ASP A 75 1.43 -24.31 -13.73
N GLU A 76 1.58 -24.43 -12.41
CA GLU A 76 0.51 -24.86 -11.51
C GLU A 76 -0.33 -23.67 -10.99
N ASP A 77 -1.67 -23.79 -11.05
CA ASP A 77 -2.61 -22.74 -10.66
C ASP A 77 -2.41 -22.24 -9.21
N TRP A 78 -2.13 -23.15 -8.29
CA TRP A 78 -1.93 -22.82 -6.88
C TRP A 78 -0.59 -22.09 -6.65
N LEU A 79 0.45 -22.39 -7.43
CA LEU A 79 1.72 -21.68 -7.41
C LEU A 79 1.57 -20.25 -7.96
N ARG A 80 0.86 -20.10 -9.08
CA ARG A 80 0.52 -18.79 -9.68
C ARG A 80 -0.27 -17.92 -8.71
N THR A 81 -1.27 -18.51 -8.05
CA THR A 81 -2.08 -17.84 -7.03
C THR A 81 -1.25 -17.44 -5.81
N GLY A 82 -0.38 -18.33 -5.32
CA GLY A 82 0.55 -18.02 -4.23
C GLY A 82 1.51 -16.89 -4.58
N ALA A 83 2.09 -16.91 -5.79
CA ALA A 83 2.97 -15.86 -6.29
C ALA A 83 2.25 -14.52 -6.36
N ALA A 84 1.05 -14.50 -6.94
CA ALA A 84 0.17 -13.33 -7.01
C ALA A 84 -0.10 -12.70 -5.63
N VAL A 85 -0.47 -13.52 -4.63
CA VAL A 85 -0.68 -13.05 -3.25
C VAL A 85 0.59 -12.42 -2.67
N MET A 86 1.75 -13.06 -2.85
CA MET A 86 3.03 -12.57 -2.34
C MET A 86 3.47 -11.28 -3.05
N THR A 87 3.25 -11.17 -4.36
CA THR A 87 3.51 -9.96 -5.15
C THR A 87 2.69 -8.78 -4.64
N CYS A 88 1.37 -8.97 -4.46
CA CYS A 88 0.52 -7.94 -3.87
C CYS A 88 0.98 -7.57 -2.46
N ALA A 89 1.36 -8.55 -1.63
CA ALA A 89 1.80 -8.28 -0.27
C ALA A 89 3.10 -7.47 -0.21
N VAL A 90 4.10 -7.87 -1.01
CA VAL A 90 5.38 -7.16 -1.12
C VAL A 90 5.18 -5.76 -1.67
N ALA A 91 4.39 -5.58 -2.73
CA ALA A 91 4.09 -4.27 -3.32
C ALA A 91 3.36 -3.34 -2.33
N SER A 92 2.39 -3.88 -1.60
CA SER A 92 1.63 -3.13 -0.60
C SER A 92 2.53 -2.58 0.50
N VAL A 93 3.38 -3.44 1.04
CA VAL A 93 4.34 -3.07 2.09
C VAL A 93 5.41 -2.12 1.55
N LEU A 94 5.95 -2.39 0.36
CA LEU A 94 6.93 -1.50 -0.29
C LEU A 94 6.37 -0.09 -0.50
N GLY A 95 5.11 0.03 -0.93
CA GLY A 95 4.41 1.31 -1.09
C GLY A 95 4.40 2.12 0.20
N VAL A 96 4.26 1.48 1.37
CA VAL A 96 4.40 2.15 2.67
C VAL A 96 5.86 2.48 2.98
N MET A 97 6.76 1.51 2.85
CA MET A 97 8.16 1.60 3.27
C MET A 97 8.99 2.60 2.47
N VAL A 98 8.58 2.87 1.23
CA VAL A 98 9.24 3.82 0.34
C VAL A 98 8.94 5.27 0.70
N THR A 99 7.88 5.53 1.49
CA THR A 99 7.53 6.91 1.90
C THR A 99 8.64 7.53 2.75
N VAL A 100 8.75 8.85 2.68
CA VAL A 100 9.69 9.64 3.49
C VAL A 100 8.95 10.61 4.43
N PRO A 101 9.60 11.10 5.50
CA PRO A 101 9.00 12.09 6.38
C PRO A 101 8.59 13.36 5.65
N ALA A 102 7.42 13.91 6.02
CA ALA A 102 6.82 15.06 5.34
C ALA A 102 6.47 16.18 6.32
N GLN A 103 7.12 17.34 6.21
CA GLN A 103 6.82 18.49 7.08
C GLN A 103 5.56 19.23 6.65
N ARG A 104 5.26 19.24 5.34
CA ARG A 104 4.10 19.92 4.76
C ARG A 104 3.08 18.90 4.26
N PHE A 105 1.80 19.26 4.30
CA PHE A 105 0.73 18.38 3.82
C PHE A 105 0.92 18.00 2.34
N VAL A 106 1.33 18.94 1.47
CA VAL A 106 1.60 18.65 0.06
C VAL A 106 2.70 17.59 -0.11
N GLN A 107 3.70 17.58 0.76
CA GLN A 107 4.73 16.54 0.75
C GLN A 107 4.11 15.19 1.16
N ALA A 108 3.28 15.16 2.21
CA ALA A 108 2.60 13.95 2.62
C ALA A 108 1.65 13.41 1.52
N ALA A 109 0.94 14.29 0.83
CA ALA A 109 0.09 13.94 -0.31
C ALA A 109 0.91 13.34 -1.46
N ARG A 110 2.07 13.91 -1.78
CA ARG A 110 3.01 13.35 -2.76
C ARG A 110 3.48 11.96 -2.34
N GLU A 111 3.81 11.75 -1.07
CA GLU A 111 4.23 10.43 -0.57
C GLU A 111 3.09 9.39 -0.63
N CYS A 112 1.84 9.79 -0.37
CA CYS A 112 0.67 8.93 -0.55
C CYS A 112 0.49 8.55 -2.02
N ALA A 113 0.60 9.52 -2.94
CA ALA A 113 0.51 9.26 -4.38
C ALA A 113 1.62 8.30 -4.85
N LEU A 114 2.86 8.47 -4.37
CA LEU A 114 3.96 7.55 -4.67
C LEU A 114 3.71 6.14 -4.11
N ALA A 115 3.15 6.02 -2.91
CA ALA A 115 2.78 4.73 -2.33
C ALA A 115 1.74 4.00 -3.18
N VAL A 116 0.71 4.73 -3.64
CA VAL A 116 -0.34 4.22 -4.53
C VAL A 116 0.24 3.81 -5.89
N LEU A 117 1.16 4.59 -6.46
CA LEU A 117 1.82 4.25 -7.74
C LEU A 117 2.64 2.96 -7.63
N VAL A 118 3.37 2.75 -6.53
CA VAL A 118 4.08 1.49 -6.28
C VAL A 118 3.10 0.32 -6.14
N ALA A 119 2.00 0.52 -5.42
CA ALA A 119 0.96 -0.49 -5.28
C ALA A 119 0.29 -0.83 -6.63
N ALA A 120 0.06 0.17 -7.48
CA ALA A 120 -0.49 -0.03 -8.83
C ALA A 120 0.44 -0.85 -9.72
N GLY A 121 1.77 -0.64 -9.63
CA GLY A 121 2.75 -1.51 -10.28
C GLY A 121 2.67 -2.97 -9.79
N GLY A 122 2.42 -3.17 -8.50
CA GLY A 122 2.12 -4.49 -7.93
C GLY A 122 0.84 -5.12 -8.47
N ALA A 123 -0.20 -4.33 -8.73
CA ALA A 123 -1.45 -4.80 -9.33
C ALA A 123 -1.22 -5.37 -10.74
N LEU A 124 -0.47 -4.64 -11.56
CA LEU A 124 -0.08 -5.10 -12.90
C LEU A 124 0.75 -6.38 -12.82
N ALA A 125 1.73 -6.43 -11.92
CA ALA A 125 2.59 -7.60 -11.76
C ALA A 125 1.83 -8.84 -11.25
N MET A 126 0.80 -8.64 -10.43
CA MET A 126 -0.03 -9.76 -10.00
C MET A 126 -0.86 -10.33 -11.15
N LEU A 127 -1.42 -9.47 -12.03
CA LEU A 127 -2.22 -9.94 -13.17
C LEU A 127 -1.46 -10.87 -14.11
N GLY A 128 -0.19 -10.60 -14.39
CA GLY A 128 0.61 -11.43 -15.30
C GLY A 128 0.95 -12.84 -14.77
N PHE A 129 0.61 -13.15 -13.50
CA PHE A 129 0.63 -14.53 -13.02
C PHE A 129 -0.64 -15.32 -13.37
N GLU A 130 -1.69 -14.67 -13.86
CA GLU A 130 -2.99 -15.28 -14.18
C GLU A 130 -3.53 -16.19 -13.05
N PRO A 131 -3.66 -15.67 -11.81
CA PRO A 131 -4.07 -16.48 -10.67
C PRO A 131 -5.53 -16.94 -10.77
N VAL A 132 -5.82 -18.10 -10.17
CA VAL A 132 -7.20 -18.62 -10.00
C VAL A 132 -7.72 -18.17 -8.63
N ILE A 133 -8.69 -17.25 -8.62
CA ILE A 133 -8.98 -16.45 -7.43
C ILE A 133 -10.42 -16.65 -6.93
N ALA A 134 -10.55 -17.01 -5.65
CA ALA A 134 -11.72 -16.66 -4.86
C ALA A 134 -11.56 -15.24 -4.29
N GLN A 135 -12.12 -14.23 -4.97
CA GLN A 135 -11.82 -12.79 -4.77
C GLN A 135 -11.74 -12.36 -3.30
N VAL A 136 -12.76 -12.68 -2.50
CA VAL A 136 -12.84 -12.29 -1.09
C VAL A 136 -11.69 -12.89 -0.27
N ARG A 137 -11.38 -14.18 -0.47
CA ARG A 137 -10.31 -14.87 0.26
C ARG A 137 -8.95 -14.30 -0.11
N PHE A 138 -8.75 -14.00 -1.39
CA PHE A 138 -7.50 -13.40 -1.86
C PHE A 138 -7.29 -12.00 -1.28
N GLU A 139 -8.29 -11.12 -1.35
CA GLU A 139 -8.20 -9.76 -0.79
C GLU A 139 -7.87 -9.79 0.72
N TYR A 140 -8.53 -10.66 1.49
CA TYR A 140 -8.23 -10.81 2.92
C TYR A 140 -6.84 -11.40 3.19
N THR A 141 -6.39 -12.35 2.38
CA THR A 141 -5.07 -12.96 2.53
C THR A 141 -3.97 -11.94 2.24
N VAL A 142 -4.09 -11.20 1.14
CA VAL A 142 -3.16 -10.11 0.80
C VAL A 142 -3.15 -9.06 1.90
N PHE A 143 -4.32 -8.57 2.32
CA PHE A 143 -4.40 -7.54 3.34
C PHE A 143 -3.80 -8.02 4.68
N GLY A 144 -4.17 -9.22 5.13
CA GLY A 144 -3.66 -9.80 6.37
C GLY A 144 -2.14 -9.99 6.36
N LEU A 145 -1.60 -10.61 5.30
CA LEU A 145 -0.15 -10.82 5.15
C LEU A 145 0.61 -9.50 5.08
N SER A 146 0.10 -8.54 4.31
CA SER A 146 0.71 -7.21 4.17
C SER A 146 0.73 -6.47 5.50
N LEU A 147 -0.36 -6.53 6.26
CA LEU A 147 -0.49 -5.85 7.54
C LEU A 147 0.49 -6.47 8.55
N LEU A 148 0.53 -7.81 8.64
CA LEU A 148 1.48 -8.54 9.49
C LEU A 148 2.93 -8.20 9.12
N ALA A 149 3.26 -8.21 7.83
CA ALA A 149 4.60 -7.88 7.34
C ALA A 149 4.98 -6.42 7.64
N ALA A 150 4.08 -5.47 7.43
CA ALA A 150 4.31 -4.06 7.75
C ALA A 150 4.53 -3.86 9.26
N PHE A 151 3.72 -4.49 10.11
CA PHE A 151 3.94 -4.44 11.56
C PHE A 151 5.25 -5.10 11.98
N ALA A 152 5.61 -6.25 11.42
CA ALA A 152 6.87 -6.91 11.71
C ALA A 152 8.08 -6.04 11.33
N LEU A 153 8.04 -5.38 10.18
CA LEU A 153 9.08 -4.44 9.75
C LEU A 153 9.14 -3.20 10.63
N VAL A 154 7.99 -2.60 10.94
CA VAL A 154 7.91 -1.42 11.81
C VAL A 154 8.37 -1.75 13.24
N HIS A 155 8.04 -2.94 13.76
CA HIS A 155 8.55 -3.38 15.05
C HIS A 155 10.08 -3.42 15.06
N ARG A 156 10.69 -3.88 13.96
CA ARG A 156 12.15 -3.90 13.80
C ARG A 156 12.77 -2.51 13.66
N LEU A 157 12.09 -1.58 12.97
CA LEU A 157 12.59 -0.22 12.68
C LEU A 157 12.32 0.79 13.82
N GLY A 158 11.22 0.61 14.55
CA GLY A 158 10.66 1.56 15.51
C GLY A 158 11.15 1.43 16.95
N ALA A 159 12.30 0.76 17.19
CA ALA A 159 12.83 0.41 18.51
C ALA A 159 11.95 -0.57 19.32
N GLY A 160 11.15 -1.41 18.65
CA GLY A 160 10.25 -2.38 19.27
C GLY A 160 9.03 -1.76 19.96
N LEU A 161 8.28 -2.57 20.72
CA LEU A 161 7.11 -2.09 21.48
C LEU A 161 7.49 -1.09 22.57
N HIS A 162 8.74 -1.14 23.06
CA HIS A 162 9.25 -0.21 24.07
C HIS A 162 9.47 1.21 23.53
N GLY A 163 9.54 1.39 22.20
CA GLY A 163 9.58 2.69 21.52
C GLY A 163 8.21 3.36 21.34
N LEU A 164 7.11 2.67 21.67
CA LEU A 164 5.75 3.21 21.64
C LEU A 164 5.54 4.16 22.81
N GLY A 165 5.81 5.44 22.60
CA GLY A 165 5.29 6.47 23.48
C GLY A 165 3.75 6.53 23.40
N ARG A 166 3.14 7.24 24.34
CA ARG A 166 1.67 7.37 24.48
C ARG A 166 0.95 7.69 23.16
N ARG A 167 1.54 8.51 22.29
CA ARG A 167 0.94 8.87 20.99
C ARG A 167 0.96 7.73 19.98
N GLY A 168 2.08 7.00 19.89
CA GLY A 168 2.14 5.80 19.05
C GLY A 168 1.13 4.76 19.53
N LEU A 169 0.99 4.57 20.85
CA LEU A 169 0.00 3.63 21.41
C LEU A 169 -1.43 4.03 21.05
N VAL A 170 -1.78 5.31 21.19
CA VAL A 170 -3.09 5.83 20.76
C VAL A 170 -3.30 5.65 19.26
N GLY A 171 -2.27 5.88 18.43
CA GLY A 171 -2.34 5.64 16.99
C GLY A 171 -2.57 4.16 16.65
N VAL A 172 -1.88 3.24 17.32
CA VAL A 172 -2.04 1.78 17.11
C VAL A 172 -3.41 1.30 17.58
N LEU A 173 -3.83 1.69 18.79
CA LEU A 173 -5.14 1.30 19.32
C LEU A 173 -6.27 1.93 18.51
N GLY A 174 -6.17 3.20 18.16
CA GLY A 174 -7.15 3.90 17.33
C GLY A 174 -7.24 3.34 15.91
N GLY A 175 -6.10 3.11 15.26
CA GLY A 175 -6.05 2.48 13.94
C GLY A 175 -6.56 1.05 13.97
N GLY A 176 -6.19 0.27 14.99
CA GLY A 176 -6.66 -1.09 15.20
C GLY A 176 -8.17 -1.17 15.45
N LEU A 177 -8.70 -0.26 16.28
CA LEU A 177 -10.14 -0.13 16.52
C LEU A 177 -10.88 0.27 15.25
N LEU A 178 -10.39 1.29 14.52
CA LEU A 178 -11.00 1.73 13.28
C LEU A 178 -10.99 0.62 12.22
N LEU A 179 -9.90 -0.13 12.13
CA LEU A 179 -9.81 -1.31 11.27
C LEU A 179 -10.84 -2.37 11.68
N ALA A 180 -10.90 -2.71 12.97
CA ALA A 180 -11.84 -3.70 13.49
C ALA A 180 -13.30 -3.30 13.22
N LEU A 181 -13.65 -2.04 13.43
CA LEU A 181 -14.97 -1.49 13.13
C LEU A 181 -15.28 -1.55 11.64
N THR A 182 -14.32 -1.20 10.78
CA THR A 182 -14.49 -1.23 9.32
C THR A 182 -14.73 -2.66 8.83
N LEU A 183 -13.96 -3.62 9.34
CA LEU A 183 -14.11 -5.03 8.99
C LEU A 183 -15.39 -5.65 9.55
N ALA A 184 -15.72 -5.34 10.81
CA ALA A 184 -16.95 -5.79 11.45
C ALA A 184 -18.17 -5.25 10.70
N TYR A 185 -18.17 -3.97 10.33
CA TYR A 185 -19.23 -3.37 9.55
C TYR A 185 -19.39 -4.04 8.18
N ALA A 186 -18.28 -4.27 7.46
CA ALA A 186 -18.31 -4.97 6.18
C ALA A 186 -18.85 -6.41 6.30
N GLU A 187 -18.47 -7.13 7.36
CA GLU A 187 -18.94 -8.51 7.57
C GLU A 187 -20.40 -8.56 8.03
N LEU A 188 -20.84 -7.60 8.85
CA LEU A 188 -22.24 -7.43 9.25
C LEU A 188 -23.14 -7.18 8.02
N LEU A 189 -22.74 -6.27 7.14
CA LEU A 189 -23.40 -6.01 5.87
C LEU A 189 -23.53 -7.27 5.00
N ARG A 190 -22.48 -8.11 4.96
CA ARG A 190 -22.48 -9.32 4.13
C ARG A 190 -23.33 -10.45 4.70
N ARG A 191 -23.34 -10.65 6.03
CA ARG A 191 -24.03 -11.79 6.66
C ARG A 191 -25.45 -11.48 7.12
N TYR A 192 -25.72 -10.24 7.50
CA TYR A 192 -26.92 -9.84 8.23
C TYR A 192 -27.55 -8.59 7.64
N GLY A 193 -27.45 -8.34 6.33
CA GLY A 193 -28.15 -7.22 5.71
C GLY A 193 -29.60 -7.54 5.36
N PRO A 194 -30.58 -7.29 6.25
CA PRO A 194 -31.90 -6.86 5.80
C PRO A 194 -32.30 -5.47 6.33
N GLY A 195 -32.93 -4.67 5.46
CA GLY A 195 -33.68 -3.44 5.79
C GLY A 195 -33.04 -2.15 5.28
N ASP A 196 -33.84 -1.35 4.56
CA ASP A 196 -33.72 0.03 4.02
C ASP A 196 -32.41 0.83 4.17
N ALA A 197 -31.71 0.74 5.31
CA ALA A 197 -30.40 1.35 5.51
C ALA A 197 -29.33 0.77 4.58
N VAL A 198 -29.35 -0.55 4.33
CA VAL A 198 -28.44 -1.17 3.35
C VAL A 198 -28.80 -0.72 1.94
N ASP A 199 -30.08 -0.61 1.62
CA ASP A 199 -30.55 -0.17 0.30
C ASP A 199 -30.16 1.28 0.02
N SER A 200 -30.30 2.19 0.98
CA SER A 200 -29.86 3.59 0.82
C SER A 200 -28.36 3.74 0.56
N VAL A 201 -27.53 2.89 1.19
CA VAL A 201 -26.08 2.88 0.95
C VAL A 201 -25.78 2.29 -0.43
N LEU A 202 -26.46 1.20 -0.80
CA LEU A 202 -26.31 0.58 -2.11
C LEU A 202 -26.82 1.49 -3.23
N ASP A 203 -27.87 2.26 -3.01
CA ASP A 203 -28.38 3.32 -3.89
C ASP A 203 -27.36 4.42 -4.06
N GLY A 204 -26.73 4.87 -2.97
CA GLY A 204 -25.62 5.82 -3.04
C GLY A 204 -24.44 5.27 -3.87
N VAL A 205 -24.09 3.99 -3.69
CA VAL A 205 -23.03 3.33 -4.48
C VAL A 205 -23.42 3.24 -5.95
N ARG A 206 -24.66 2.83 -6.26
CA ARG A 206 -25.21 2.77 -7.63
C ARG A 206 -25.17 4.15 -8.28
N TRP A 207 -25.72 5.16 -7.63
CA TRP A 207 -25.72 6.54 -8.10
C TRP A 207 -24.30 7.06 -8.37
N THR A 208 -23.35 6.77 -7.47
CA THR A 208 -21.95 7.20 -7.63
C THR A 208 -21.31 6.49 -8.83
N ARG A 209 -21.58 5.19 -9.04
CA ARG A 209 -21.07 4.46 -10.21
C ARG A 209 -21.69 4.99 -11.51
N GLU A 210 -22.99 5.25 -11.53
CA GLU A 210 -23.71 5.76 -12.70
C GLU A 210 -23.32 7.22 -13.04
N THR A 211 -23.08 8.06 -12.03
CA THR A 211 -22.82 9.50 -12.21
C THR A 211 -21.33 9.83 -12.30
N LEU A 212 -20.50 9.21 -11.45
CA LEU A 212 -19.06 9.49 -11.32
C LEU A 212 -18.19 8.36 -11.90
N GLY A 213 -18.77 7.25 -12.35
CA GLY A 213 -18.06 6.17 -13.01
C GLY A 213 -17.33 5.19 -12.09
N ALA A 214 -17.21 5.47 -10.78
CA ALA A 214 -16.62 4.56 -9.79
C ALA A 214 -16.97 4.92 -8.34
N PHE A 215 -16.85 3.96 -7.43
CA PHE A 215 -17.03 4.17 -5.98
C PHE A 215 -15.71 3.92 -5.23
N PRO A 216 -15.22 4.86 -4.38
CA PRO A 216 -13.97 4.70 -3.66
C PRO A 216 -14.05 3.59 -2.60
N ARG A 217 -12.97 2.84 -2.41
CA ARG A 217 -12.94 1.75 -1.41
C ARG A 217 -12.91 2.32 0.02
N PRO A 218 -13.88 1.99 0.90
CA PRO A 218 -13.98 2.62 2.22
C PRO A 218 -12.75 2.44 3.12
N ILE A 219 -12.12 1.26 3.08
CA ILE A 219 -10.94 0.98 3.90
C ILE A 219 -9.73 1.84 3.50
N GLU A 220 -9.62 2.17 2.21
CA GLU A 220 -8.59 3.05 1.65
C GLU A 220 -8.84 4.50 2.08
N THR A 221 -10.08 4.99 1.96
CA THR A 221 -10.44 6.39 2.28
C THR A 221 -10.44 6.68 3.77
N VAL A 222 -10.97 5.78 4.60
CA VAL A 222 -11.23 6.05 6.02
C VAL A 222 -9.99 5.77 6.89
N LEU A 223 -9.23 4.73 6.54
CA LEU A 223 -8.09 4.28 7.35
C LEU A 223 -6.77 4.44 6.60
N GLY A 224 -6.64 3.83 5.41
CA GLY A 224 -5.36 3.68 4.73
C GLY A 224 -4.64 4.99 4.42
N VAL A 225 -5.26 5.82 3.57
CA VAL A 225 -4.65 7.07 3.09
C VAL A 225 -4.50 8.09 4.23
N PRO A 226 -5.49 8.29 5.13
CA PRO A 226 -5.29 9.13 6.30
C PRO A 226 -4.12 8.68 7.18
N ALA A 227 -3.98 7.37 7.41
CA ALA A 227 -2.88 6.83 8.21
C ALA A 227 -1.51 7.02 7.54
N LEU A 228 -1.42 6.86 6.20
CA LEU A 228 -0.21 7.20 5.45
C LEU A 228 0.16 8.67 5.59
N ALA A 229 -0.79 9.57 5.33
CA ALA A 229 -0.55 11.01 5.34
C ALA A 229 -0.14 11.49 6.73
N TRP A 230 -0.89 11.10 7.77
CA TRP A 230 -0.60 11.47 9.15
C TRP A 230 0.68 10.81 9.66
N GLY A 231 0.93 9.55 9.31
CA GLY A 231 2.16 8.85 9.66
C GLY A 231 3.40 9.50 9.06
N CYS A 232 3.38 9.88 7.76
CA CYS A 232 4.47 10.62 7.12
C CYS A 232 4.70 11.97 7.80
N HIS A 233 3.61 12.64 8.20
CA HIS A 233 3.68 13.91 8.90
C HIS A 233 4.27 13.79 10.30
N MET A 234 3.88 12.74 11.05
CA MET A 234 4.44 12.45 12.37
C MET A 234 5.91 12.05 12.30
N ARG A 235 6.31 11.27 11.29
CA ARG A 235 7.71 10.83 11.08
C ARG A 235 8.69 11.97 10.92
N ALA A 236 8.23 13.15 10.48
CA ALA A 236 9.07 14.34 10.38
C ALA A 236 9.53 14.87 11.76
N ARG A 237 8.87 14.44 12.84
CA ARG A 237 9.14 14.87 14.22
C ARG A 237 9.46 13.71 15.15
N ARG A 238 8.87 12.53 14.92
CA ARG A 238 8.91 11.38 15.84
C ARG A 238 8.93 10.06 15.08
N ARG A 239 9.84 9.15 15.45
CA ARG A 239 9.91 7.79 14.91
C ARG A 239 8.63 6.95 15.10
N GLN A 240 7.80 7.31 16.09
CA GLN A 240 6.51 6.67 16.36
C GLN A 240 5.52 6.75 15.18
N GLY A 241 5.72 7.70 14.25
CA GLY A 241 4.88 7.81 13.05
C GLY A 241 4.91 6.57 12.16
N TRP A 242 5.94 5.70 12.26
CA TRP A 242 5.98 4.43 11.55
C TRP A 242 4.84 3.48 11.92
N TRP A 243 4.42 3.46 13.20
CA TRP A 243 3.30 2.64 13.65
C TRP A 243 1.97 3.04 13.00
N ILE A 244 1.81 4.34 12.72
CA ILE A 244 0.64 4.86 12.02
C ILE A 244 0.76 4.58 10.52
N CYS A 245 1.95 4.81 9.93
CA CYS A 245 2.22 4.45 8.54
C CYS A 245 1.96 2.98 8.23
N ALA A 246 2.16 2.05 9.18
CA ALA A 246 1.89 0.62 8.97
C ALA A 246 0.43 0.35 8.54
N PHE A 247 -0.53 1.07 9.11
CA PHE A 247 -1.94 1.01 8.67
C PHE A 247 -2.14 1.55 7.25
N GLY A 248 -1.16 2.23 6.69
CA GLY A 248 -1.13 2.62 5.29
C GLY A 248 -1.20 1.47 4.30
N VAL A 249 -0.92 0.24 4.74
CA VAL A 249 -1.22 -0.97 3.97
C VAL A 249 -2.71 -1.05 3.61
N ALA A 250 -3.61 -0.49 4.43
CA ALA A 250 -5.02 -0.38 4.11
C ALA A 250 -5.32 0.53 2.90
N ALA A 251 -4.37 1.36 2.46
CA ALA A 251 -4.46 2.07 1.19
C ALA A 251 -3.84 1.26 0.05
N THR A 252 -2.67 0.66 0.27
CA THR A 252 -1.91 0.03 -0.82
C THR A 252 -2.41 -1.38 -1.18
N ALA A 253 -2.87 -2.18 -0.20
CA ALA A 253 -3.39 -3.52 -0.48
C ALA A 253 -4.62 -3.52 -1.40
N PRO A 254 -5.66 -2.70 -1.16
CA PRO A 254 -6.79 -2.63 -2.09
C PRO A 254 -6.39 -2.20 -3.51
N VAL A 255 -5.38 -1.35 -3.64
CA VAL A 255 -4.83 -0.93 -4.94
C VAL A 255 -4.16 -2.09 -5.66
N THR A 256 -3.35 -2.91 -4.96
CA THR A 256 -2.73 -4.10 -5.56
C THR A 256 -3.74 -5.14 -6.04
N THR A 257 -4.95 -5.13 -5.49
CA THR A 257 -6.05 -6.03 -5.86
C THR A 257 -7.10 -5.37 -6.77
N ALA A 258 -6.91 -4.10 -7.14
CA ALA A 258 -7.97 -3.31 -7.79
C ALA A 258 -8.38 -3.87 -9.16
N LEU A 259 -7.44 -4.49 -9.87
CA LEU A 259 -7.65 -5.04 -11.22
C LEU A 259 -8.16 -6.48 -11.24
N MET A 260 -8.43 -7.08 -10.07
CA MET A 260 -8.83 -8.48 -9.99
C MET A 260 -10.28 -8.73 -10.38
N ASN A 261 -11.14 -7.72 -10.32
CA ASN A 261 -12.55 -7.90 -10.59
C ASN A 261 -12.80 -7.80 -12.11
N PRO A 262 -13.14 -8.90 -12.81
CA PRO A 262 -13.38 -8.85 -14.24
C PRO A 262 -14.62 -8.03 -14.61
N ALA A 263 -15.53 -7.79 -13.65
CA ALA A 263 -16.70 -6.94 -13.86
C ALA A 263 -16.39 -5.44 -13.78
N THR A 264 -15.16 -5.06 -13.45
CA THR A 264 -14.75 -3.66 -13.27
C THR A 264 -13.81 -3.26 -14.39
N SER A 265 -14.15 -2.21 -15.13
CA SER A 265 -13.27 -1.70 -16.19
C SER A 265 -11.97 -1.11 -15.63
N LEU A 266 -10.91 -1.05 -16.44
CA LEU A 266 -9.64 -0.40 -16.06
C LEU A 266 -9.85 1.06 -15.61
N LEU A 267 -10.75 1.78 -16.30
CA LEU A 267 -11.10 3.14 -15.96
C LEU A 267 -11.80 3.23 -14.60
N GLU A 268 -12.80 2.37 -14.36
CA GLU A 268 -13.52 2.32 -13.08
C GLU A 268 -12.57 1.98 -11.92
N ALA A 269 -11.66 1.04 -12.11
CA ALA A 269 -10.64 0.69 -11.12
C ALA A 269 -9.71 1.88 -10.82
N GLY A 270 -9.23 2.57 -11.87
CA GLY A 270 -8.39 3.76 -11.75
C GLY A 270 -9.10 4.92 -11.04
N LEU A 271 -10.36 5.19 -11.39
CA LEU A 271 -11.19 6.21 -10.75
C LEU A 271 -11.46 5.87 -9.28
N SER A 272 -11.78 4.61 -8.97
CA SER A 272 -11.97 4.15 -7.59
C SER A 272 -10.75 4.44 -6.71
N VAL A 273 -9.54 4.12 -7.21
CA VAL A 273 -8.28 4.38 -6.49
C VAL A 273 -8.02 5.90 -6.39
N GLY A 274 -8.24 6.64 -7.48
CA GLY A 274 -8.07 8.10 -7.48
C GLY A 274 -8.98 8.81 -6.48
N TYR A 275 -10.26 8.44 -6.46
CA TYR A 275 -11.23 8.96 -5.48
C TYR A 275 -10.87 8.52 -4.06
N GLY A 276 -10.40 7.27 -3.90
CA GLY A 276 -9.86 6.74 -2.65
C GLY A 276 -8.78 7.63 -2.05
N LEU A 277 -7.78 7.94 -2.88
CA LEU A 277 -6.67 8.82 -2.55
C LEU A 277 -7.13 10.24 -2.22
N VAL A 278 -8.00 10.86 -3.03
CA VAL A 278 -8.44 12.24 -2.82
C VAL A 278 -9.25 12.38 -1.53
N VAL A 279 -10.27 11.54 -1.34
CA VAL A 279 -11.12 11.59 -0.14
C VAL A 279 -10.30 11.28 1.10
N GLY A 280 -9.43 10.26 1.04
CA GLY A 280 -8.56 9.92 2.14
C GLY A 280 -7.54 11.00 2.48
N LEU A 281 -7.03 11.76 1.49
CA LEU A 281 -6.16 12.91 1.74
C LEU A 281 -6.91 14.05 2.44
N VAL A 282 -8.17 14.31 2.08
CA VAL A 282 -9.01 15.31 2.78
C VAL A 282 -9.18 14.91 4.24
N ILE A 283 -9.51 13.66 4.53
CA ILE A 283 -9.62 13.14 5.91
C ILE A 283 -8.27 13.25 6.63
N GLY A 284 -7.17 12.83 5.98
CA GLY A 284 -5.82 12.94 6.51
C GLY A 284 -5.41 14.38 6.84
N PHE A 285 -5.80 15.36 6.01
CA PHE A 285 -5.60 16.78 6.28
C PHE A 285 -6.31 17.20 7.56
N VAL A 286 -7.58 16.84 7.71
CA VAL A 286 -8.37 17.15 8.92
C VAL A 286 -7.72 16.52 10.15
N VAL A 287 -7.34 15.24 10.10
CA VAL A 287 -6.65 14.55 11.20
C VAL A 287 -5.37 15.27 11.60
N ILE A 288 -4.53 15.65 10.63
CA ILE A 288 -3.30 16.40 10.89
C ILE A 288 -3.60 17.76 11.55
N ARG A 289 -4.62 18.48 11.07
CA ARG A 289 -4.99 19.78 11.64
C ARG A 289 -5.51 19.65 13.07
N VAL A 290 -6.32 18.64 13.36
CA VAL A 290 -6.82 18.34 14.72
C VAL A 290 -5.66 17.97 15.64
N ASP A 291 -4.75 17.09 15.22
CA ASP A 291 -3.56 16.71 16.00
C ASP A 291 -2.69 17.93 16.34
N LEU A 292 -2.43 18.80 15.35
CA LEU A 292 -1.66 20.03 15.56
C LEU A 292 -2.38 21.02 16.48
N ALA A 293 -3.71 21.12 16.41
CA ALA A 293 -4.48 22.02 17.27
C ALA A 293 -4.48 21.55 18.74
N LEU A 294 -4.56 20.24 18.96
CA LEU A 294 -4.57 19.62 20.29
C LEU A 294 -3.17 19.54 20.91
N THR A 295 -2.15 19.28 20.09
CA THR A 295 -0.84 18.84 20.58
C THR A 295 0.36 19.68 20.11
N GLY A 296 0.12 20.67 19.25
CA GLY A 296 1.17 21.54 18.70
C GLY A 296 1.81 22.44 19.76
N PRO A 297 3.12 22.73 19.65
CA PRO A 297 3.79 23.64 20.57
C PRO A 297 3.20 25.05 20.45
N ARG A 298 2.72 25.59 21.58
CA ARG A 298 2.26 26.98 21.65
C ARG A 298 3.46 27.89 21.89
N GLY A 299 3.67 28.86 20.99
CA GLY A 299 4.77 29.84 21.07
C GLY A 299 5.98 29.55 20.17
N SER A 300 6.85 30.56 19.99
CA SER A 300 8.05 30.47 19.14
C SER A 300 9.18 29.63 19.77
N ARG A 301 9.36 29.71 21.10
CA ARG A 301 10.36 28.92 21.84
C ARG A 301 10.06 27.43 21.83
N ALA A 302 8.81 27.04 22.05
CA ALA A 302 8.42 25.63 22.04
C ALA A 302 8.58 24.99 20.65
N ARG A 303 8.36 25.78 19.58
CA ARG A 303 8.64 25.34 18.19
C ARG A 303 10.12 25.16 17.90
N ARG A 304 11.00 26.02 18.44
CA ARG A 304 12.45 25.87 18.33
C ARG A 304 12.96 24.67 19.11
N ALA A 305 12.48 24.48 20.34
CA ALA A 305 12.83 23.32 21.16
C ALA A 305 12.37 21.99 20.53
N GLU A 306 11.20 21.95 19.87
CA GLU A 306 10.77 20.76 19.12
C GLU A 306 11.63 20.50 17.88
N ALA A 307 12.07 21.54 17.17
CA ALA A 307 12.98 21.42 16.04
C ALA A 307 14.38 20.94 16.46
N GLU A 308 14.88 21.40 17.62
CA GLU A 308 16.16 20.97 18.21
C GLU A 308 16.09 19.56 18.79
N ALA A 309 14.93 19.15 19.31
CA ALA A 309 14.67 17.80 19.81
C ALA A 309 14.27 16.80 18.70
N ALA A 310 14.13 17.24 17.45
CA ALA A 310 13.80 16.37 16.32
C ALA A 310 14.96 15.41 16.07
N VAL A 311 14.80 14.18 16.56
CA VAL A 311 15.78 13.10 16.42
C VAL A 311 16.06 12.82 14.95
N ARG A 312 17.37 12.79 14.60
CA ARG A 312 18.05 12.39 13.35
C ARG A 312 17.15 12.26 12.11
N PRO A 313 17.36 13.08 11.05
CA PRO A 313 16.60 12.97 9.80
C PRO A 313 16.63 11.54 9.26
N GLU A 314 15.47 10.99 8.91
CA GLU A 314 15.44 9.68 8.27
C GLU A 314 16.22 9.71 6.95
N PRO A 315 16.91 8.61 6.62
CA PRO A 315 17.74 8.56 5.43
C PRO A 315 16.88 8.55 4.15
N PRO A 316 17.40 9.07 3.03
CA PRO A 316 16.65 9.23 1.78
C PRO A 316 16.09 7.89 1.27
N ARG A 317 15.11 7.96 0.37
CA ARG A 317 14.32 6.81 -0.13
C ARG A 317 15.16 5.61 -0.61
N ALA A 318 16.33 5.89 -1.19
CA ALA A 318 17.21 4.89 -1.78
C ALA A 318 18.22 4.25 -0.80
N SER A 319 18.27 4.71 0.45
CA SER A 319 19.14 4.15 1.49
C SER A 319 18.34 3.32 2.49
N ALA A 320 19.02 2.45 3.24
CA ALA A 320 18.39 1.68 4.31
C ALA A 320 17.86 2.59 5.42
N LEU A 321 16.80 2.18 6.11
CA LEU A 321 16.18 2.90 7.24
C LEU A 321 16.89 2.69 8.60
N GLN A 322 17.99 1.92 8.62
CA GLN A 322 18.75 1.59 9.83
C GLN A 322 19.74 2.70 10.21
#